data_AF-A0A3D0YY77-F1
#
_entry.id   AF-A0A3D0YY77-F1
#
_cell.length_a   1.000
_cell.length_b   1.000
_cell.length_c   1.000
_cell.angle_alpha   90.00
_cell.angle_beta   90.00
_cell.angle_gamma   90.00
#
_symmetry.space_group_name_H-M   'P 1'
#
loop_
_entity.id
_entity.type
_entity.pdbx_description
1 polymer ?
#
loop_
_entity_poly.entity_id
_entity_poly.type
_entity_poly.pdbx_seq_one_letter_code
_entity_poly.pdbx_strand_id
1 'polypeptide(L)'
;YGGCKAGVGDVLIGAAAVMADYNGCARASHIREKLIEMAHLNETLYACGLACSCEGKVTASGTYLVDLLLANVCKQNVTRFPYEIARLAEDIAGGLMVTMPSERDFRNPEVGRLIDKYLCGVEGVPTEHRMRMLRLIENLTLGTSAVGYRTESLHGAGSPQAQRIMIDRQSDIAAKKRLAKAIAGIERES
;
A
#
# COMPACT_ATOMS: atom_id res chain seq x y z
N TYR A 1 -9.56 -10.83 4.50
CA TYR A 1 -9.96 -9.72 3.58
C TYR A 1 -8.74 -8.82 3.35
N GLY A 2 -8.58 -8.13 2.20
CA GLY A 2 -7.51 -7.13 1.99
C GLY A 2 -6.09 -7.64 1.62
N GLY A 3 -5.82 -8.94 1.76
CA GLY A 3 -4.47 -9.50 1.51
C GLY A 3 -3.93 -9.35 0.08
N CYS A 4 -4.79 -9.24 -0.94
CA CYS A 4 -4.32 -9.04 -2.31
C CYS A 4 -3.60 -7.70 -2.52
N LYS A 5 -3.97 -6.66 -1.75
CA LYS A 5 -3.31 -5.35 -1.83
C LYS A 5 -1.94 -5.36 -1.16
N ALA A 6 -1.77 -6.19 -0.14
CA ALA A 6 -0.46 -6.40 0.47
C ALA A 6 0.55 -6.93 -0.56
N GLY A 7 0.18 -7.95 -1.35
CA GLY A 7 1.07 -8.46 -2.41
C GLY A 7 1.43 -7.44 -3.49
N VAL A 8 0.51 -6.53 -3.86
CA VAL A 8 0.84 -5.42 -4.78
C VAL A 8 1.77 -4.41 -4.08
N GLY A 9 1.58 -4.16 -2.79
CA GLY A 9 2.48 -3.34 -1.98
C GLY A 9 3.89 -3.91 -1.93
N ASP A 10 4.06 -5.23 -1.82
CA ASP A 10 5.38 -5.86 -1.80
C ASP A 10 6.13 -5.63 -3.13
N VAL A 11 5.42 -5.72 -4.26
CA VAL A 11 6.00 -5.41 -5.57
C VAL A 11 6.43 -3.94 -5.65
N LEU A 12 5.61 -3.01 -5.15
CA LEU A 12 5.92 -1.58 -5.18
C LEU A 12 7.06 -1.21 -4.23
N ILE A 13 7.12 -1.81 -3.05
CA ILE A 13 8.24 -1.69 -2.09
C ILE A 13 9.53 -2.19 -2.73
N GLY A 14 9.51 -3.37 -3.34
CA GLY A 14 10.65 -3.91 -4.07
C GLY A 14 11.11 -3.00 -5.21
N ALA A 15 10.16 -2.46 -5.98
CA ALA A 15 10.46 -1.52 -7.06
C ALA A 15 11.13 -0.23 -6.55
N ALA A 16 10.64 0.33 -5.45
CA ALA A 16 11.22 1.51 -4.82
C ALA A 16 12.64 1.23 -4.28
N ALA A 17 12.85 0.06 -3.65
CA ALA A 17 14.17 -0.35 -3.17
C ALA A 17 15.18 -0.51 -4.32
N VAL A 18 14.79 -1.19 -5.42
CA VAL A 18 15.64 -1.32 -6.61
C VAL A 18 15.94 0.04 -7.24
N MET A 19 14.98 0.96 -7.26
CA MET A 19 15.26 2.33 -7.74
C MET A 19 16.26 3.07 -6.86
N ALA A 20 16.20 2.89 -5.54
CA ALA A 20 17.19 3.46 -4.65
C ALA A 20 18.60 2.90 -4.90
N ASP A 21 18.73 1.60 -5.21
CA ASP A 21 19.99 0.98 -5.62
C ASP A 21 20.49 1.58 -6.94
N TYR A 22 19.61 1.66 -7.96
CA TYR A 22 19.95 2.19 -9.27
C TYR A 22 20.32 3.68 -9.24
N ASN A 23 19.77 4.44 -8.30
CA ASN A 23 20.12 5.84 -8.06
C ASN A 23 21.34 6.00 -7.12
N GLY A 24 21.87 4.92 -6.54
CA GLY A 24 23.05 4.94 -5.66
C GLY A 24 22.80 5.51 -4.27
N CYS A 25 21.54 5.58 -3.83
CA CYS A 25 21.13 6.24 -2.59
C CYS A 25 20.54 5.28 -1.54
N ALA A 26 20.56 3.97 -1.77
CA ALA A 26 19.97 2.96 -0.88
C ALA A 26 20.45 3.01 0.59
N ARG A 27 21.66 3.53 0.84
CA ARG A 27 22.21 3.68 2.21
C ARG A 27 21.74 4.94 2.94
N ALA A 28 21.11 5.88 2.24
CA ALA A 28 20.63 7.12 2.85
C ALA A 28 19.55 6.80 3.90
N SER A 29 19.66 7.40 5.09
CA SER A 29 18.78 7.12 6.23
C SER A 29 17.30 7.33 5.87
N HIS A 30 16.99 8.45 5.25
CA HIS A 30 15.61 8.80 4.86
C HIS A 30 15.03 7.85 3.80
N ILE A 31 15.83 7.18 2.97
CA ILE A 31 15.33 6.17 2.02
C ILE A 31 14.94 4.90 2.77
N ARG A 32 15.82 4.43 3.66
CA ARG A 32 15.55 3.24 4.49
C ARG A 32 14.34 3.44 5.38
N GLU A 33 14.20 4.62 5.98
CA GLU A 33 13.05 4.96 6.82
C GLU A 33 11.74 4.90 6.02
N LYS A 34 11.71 5.45 4.79
CA LYS A 34 10.53 5.35 3.92
C LYS A 34 10.20 3.91 3.55
N LEU A 35 11.19 3.07 3.22
CA LEU A 35 10.96 1.65 2.94
C LEU A 35 10.43 0.89 4.16
N ILE A 36 10.92 1.22 5.36
CA ILE A 36 10.41 0.67 6.62
C ILE A 36 8.94 1.08 6.82
N GLU A 37 8.60 2.35 6.59
CA GLU A 37 7.22 2.82 6.71
C GLU A 37 6.30 2.14 5.68
N MET A 38 6.75 2.00 4.43
CA MET A 38 5.98 1.27 3.41
C MET A 38 5.72 -0.18 3.85
N ALA A 39 6.73 -0.87 4.39
CA ALA A 39 6.59 -2.24 4.90
C ALA A 39 5.63 -2.31 6.11
N HIS A 40 5.77 -1.40 7.08
CA HIS A 40 4.89 -1.31 8.24
C HIS A 40 3.42 -1.13 7.84
N LEU A 41 3.14 -0.20 6.93
CA LEU A 41 1.80 0.05 6.42
C LEU A 41 1.25 -1.19 5.68
N ASN A 42 2.09 -1.84 4.87
CA ASN A 42 1.69 -3.00 4.09
C ASN A 42 1.39 -4.23 4.97
N GLU A 43 2.27 -4.53 5.92
CA GLU A 43 2.09 -5.63 6.88
C GLU A 43 0.89 -5.40 7.79
N THR A 44 0.57 -4.15 8.13
CA THR A 44 -0.65 -3.83 8.87
C THR A 44 -1.91 -4.27 8.10
N LEU A 45 -1.94 -4.13 6.76
CA LEU A 45 -3.05 -4.61 5.94
C LEU A 45 -3.15 -6.14 5.99
N TYR A 46 -2.01 -6.81 5.86
CA TYR A 46 -1.92 -8.27 5.85
C TYR A 46 -2.33 -8.86 7.20
N ALA A 47 -1.81 -8.33 8.30
CA ALA A 47 -2.14 -8.72 9.67
C ALA A 47 -3.65 -8.59 9.95
N CYS A 48 -4.28 -7.48 9.56
CA CYS A 48 -5.73 -7.31 9.72
C CYS A 48 -6.51 -8.36 8.92
N GLY A 49 -6.02 -8.71 7.72
CA GLY A 49 -6.64 -9.71 6.85
C GLY A 49 -6.55 -11.14 7.40
N LEU A 50 -5.43 -11.48 8.04
CA LEU A 50 -5.26 -12.74 8.76
C LEU A 50 -6.17 -12.77 10.00
N ALA A 51 -6.12 -11.74 10.84
CA ALA A 51 -6.88 -11.66 12.07
C ALA A 51 -8.39 -11.85 11.85
N CYS A 52 -8.99 -11.16 10.87
CA CYS A 52 -10.43 -11.34 10.58
C CYS A 52 -10.76 -12.76 10.12
N SER A 53 -9.83 -13.44 9.45
CA SER A 53 -10.03 -14.80 8.95
C SER A 53 -9.89 -15.83 10.07
N CYS A 54 -8.91 -15.65 10.95
CA CYS A 54 -8.67 -16.52 12.11
C CYS A 54 -9.76 -16.40 13.18
N GLU A 55 -10.31 -15.21 13.39
CA GLU A 55 -11.44 -14.96 14.32
C GLU A 55 -12.81 -15.32 13.71
N GLY A 56 -12.82 -15.99 12.55
CA GLY A 56 -14.04 -16.41 11.89
C GLY A 56 -14.83 -17.46 12.68
N LYS A 57 -16.16 -17.43 12.51
CA LYS A 57 -17.10 -18.31 13.23
C LYS A 57 -17.92 -19.14 12.25
N VAL A 58 -18.26 -20.36 12.68
CA VAL A 58 -19.16 -21.24 11.92
C VAL A 58 -20.57 -20.67 11.87
N THR A 59 -21.20 -20.72 10.71
CA THR A 59 -22.58 -20.29 10.47
C THR A 59 -23.53 -21.50 10.57
N ALA A 60 -24.83 -21.23 10.58
CA ALA A 60 -25.84 -22.29 10.66
C ALA A 60 -25.77 -23.32 9.51
N SER A 61 -25.24 -22.94 8.34
CA SER A 61 -25.05 -23.85 7.20
C SER A 61 -23.73 -24.63 7.25
N GLY A 62 -22.90 -24.43 8.28
CA GLY A 62 -21.60 -25.06 8.43
C GLY A 62 -20.45 -24.34 7.71
N THR A 63 -20.73 -23.26 6.97
CA THR A 63 -19.66 -22.42 6.38
C THR A 63 -19.04 -21.50 7.44
N TYR A 64 -17.84 -20.98 7.19
CA TYR A 64 -17.18 -20.02 8.07
C TYR A 64 -17.37 -18.58 7.57
N LEU A 65 -17.77 -17.70 8.48
CA LEU A 65 -17.84 -16.26 8.25
C LEU A 65 -16.74 -15.57 9.06
N VAL A 66 -15.96 -14.72 8.39
CA VAL A 66 -14.90 -13.91 9.02
C VAL A 66 -15.46 -12.99 10.11
N ASP A 67 -14.59 -12.55 11.03
CA ASP A 67 -14.95 -11.48 11.95
C ASP A 67 -15.22 -10.18 11.16
N LEU A 68 -16.46 -9.70 11.25
CA LEU A 68 -16.92 -8.58 10.44
C LEU A 68 -16.33 -7.25 10.90
N LEU A 69 -16.08 -7.07 12.20
CA LEU A 69 -15.50 -5.83 12.71
C LEU A 69 -14.07 -5.70 12.20
N LEU A 70 -13.27 -6.76 12.34
CA LEU A 70 -11.88 -6.81 11.88
C LEU A 70 -11.79 -6.72 10.35
N ALA A 71 -12.72 -7.31 9.61
CA ALA A 71 -12.78 -7.17 8.15
C ALA A 71 -13.04 -5.72 7.73
N ASN A 72 -13.93 -5.00 8.42
CA ASN A 72 -14.17 -3.58 8.15
C ASN A 72 -12.98 -2.70 8.55
N VAL A 73 -12.28 -3.02 9.64
CA VAL A 73 -11.01 -2.34 10.02
C VAL A 73 -9.95 -2.54 8.94
N CYS A 74 -9.78 -3.78 8.46
CA CYS A 74 -8.87 -4.10 7.35
C CYS A 74 -9.19 -3.24 6.12
N LYS A 75 -10.45 -3.26 5.67
CA LYS A 75 -10.87 -2.45 4.50
C LYS A 75 -10.65 -0.96 4.73
N GLN A 76 -10.97 -0.44 5.91
CA GLN A 76 -10.79 0.97 6.23
C GLN A 76 -9.32 1.40 6.12
N ASN A 77 -8.38 0.55 6.51
CA ASN A 77 -6.95 0.78 6.32
C ASN A 77 -6.53 0.69 4.84
N VAL A 78 -7.08 -0.29 4.09
CA VAL A 78 -6.87 -0.40 2.63
C VAL A 78 -7.33 0.86 1.89
N THR A 79 -8.32 1.59 2.39
CA THR A 79 -8.73 2.87 1.76
C THR A 79 -7.70 4.01 1.91
N ARG A 80 -6.64 3.81 2.69
CA ARG A 80 -5.67 4.85 3.06
C ARG A 80 -4.24 4.46 2.67
N PHE A 81 -3.76 3.33 3.16
CA PHE A 81 -2.33 2.99 3.12
C PHE A 81 -1.74 2.81 1.71
N PRO A 82 -2.44 2.22 0.73
CA PRO A 82 -1.92 2.14 -0.64
C PRO A 82 -1.59 3.51 -1.25
N TYR A 83 -2.29 4.58 -0.84
CA TYR A 83 -2.01 5.94 -1.31
C TYR A 83 -0.69 6.47 -0.73
N GLU A 84 -0.40 6.19 0.54
CA GLU A 84 0.86 6.63 1.16
C GLU A 84 2.03 5.79 0.67
N ILE A 85 1.86 4.47 0.52
CA ILE A 85 2.88 3.60 -0.08
C ILE A 85 3.22 4.06 -1.51
N ALA A 86 2.21 4.41 -2.31
CA ALA A 86 2.41 4.99 -3.64
C ALA A 86 3.18 6.32 -3.59
N ARG A 87 2.79 7.24 -2.70
CA ARG A 87 3.46 8.54 -2.54
C ARG A 87 4.94 8.38 -2.14
N LEU A 88 5.24 7.44 -1.25
CA LEU A 88 6.61 7.15 -0.82
C LEU A 88 7.44 6.50 -1.94
N ALA A 89 6.84 5.62 -2.75
CA ALA A 89 7.51 5.04 -3.91
C ALA A 89 7.84 6.12 -4.98
N GLU A 90 6.92 7.05 -5.22
CA GLU A 90 7.14 8.20 -6.12
C GLU A 90 8.31 9.08 -5.65
N ASP A 91 8.36 9.37 -4.35
CA ASP A 91 9.43 10.14 -3.71
C ASP A 91 10.80 9.46 -3.87
N ILE A 92 10.89 8.14 -3.64
CA ILE A 92 12.13 7.37 -3.82
C ILE A 92 12.55 7.28 -5.29
N ALA A 93 11.60 7.10 -6.21
CA ALA A 93 11.86 6.95 -7.65
C ALA A 93 12.41 8.23 -8.28
N GLY A 94 11.86 9.39 -7.88
CA GLY A 94 12.23 10.70 -8.38
C GLY A 94 11.57 11.08 -9.72
N GLY A 95 11.75 12.34 -10.12
CA GLY A 95 10.96 12.97 -11.19
C GLY A 95 11.06 12.32 -12.57
N LEU A 96 12.12 11.56 -12.84
CA LEU A 96 12.27 10.88 -14.12
C LEU A 96 11.10 9.92 -14.39
N MET A 97 10.48 9.34 -13.36
CA MET A 97 9.32 8.44 -13.53
C MET A 97 8.17 9.05 -14.34
N VAL A 98 8.01 10.38 -14.33
CA VAL A 98 6.97 11.11 -15.07
C VAL A 98 7.50 11.97 -16.20
N THR A 99 8.83 12.11 -16.34
CA THR A 99 9.45 12.91 -17.41
C THR A 99 10.29 12.07 -18.37
N MET A 100 10.29 10.75 -18.21
CA MET A 100 11.09 9.83 -19.02
C MET A 100 10.61 9.79 -20.47
N PRO A 101 11.53 9.82 -21.46
CA PRO A 101 11.20 9.62 -22.87
C PRO A 101 10.48 8.30 -23.14
N SER A 102 9.87 8.20 -24.32
CA SER A 102 9.21 6.96 -24.73
C SER A 102 10.24 5.87 -25.07
N GLU A 103 9.81 4.61 -25.05
CA GLU A 103 10.67 3.51 -25.54
C GLU A 103 11.07 3.72 -27.01
N ARG A 104 10.19 4.31 -27.82
CA ARG A 104 10.48 4.64 -29.22
C ARG A 104 11.68 5.59 -29.34
N ASP A 105 11.79 6.57 -28.45
CA ASP A 105 12.91 7.49 -28.42
C ASP A 105 14.19 6.78 -27.96
N PHE A 106 14.09 5.90 -26.96
CA PHE A 106 15.23 5.09 -26.49
C PHE A 106 15.78 4.15 -27.57
N ARG A 107 14.91 3.58 -28.43
CA ARG A 107 15.31 2.72 -29.56
C ARG A 107 15.69 3.50 -30.82
N ASN A 108 15.54 4.82 -30.84
CA ASN A 108 15.86 5.64 -32.00
C ASN A 108 17.39 5.67 -32.23
N PRO A 109 17.88 5.47 -33.47
CA PRO A 109 19.32 5.41 -33.75
C PRO A 109 20.05 6.75 -33.56
N GLU A 110 19.36 7.88 -33.65
CA GLU A 110 19.94 9.22 -33.49
C GLU A 110 19.97 9.64 -32.01
N VAL A 111 18.83 9.54 -31.30
CA VAL A 111 18.72 10.06 -29.93
C VAL A 111 18.88 9.00 -28.84
N GLY A 112 18.69 7.71 -29.14
CA GLY A 112 18.74 6.62 -28.16
C GLY A 112 20.08 6.53 -27.44
N ARG A 113 21.20 6.76 -28.16
CA ARG A 113 22.54 6.80 -27.57
C ARG A 113 22.72 7.96 -26.59
N LEU A 114 22.06 9.10 -26.81
CA LEU A 114 22.09 10.22 -25.87
C LEU A 114 21.26 9.90 -24.62
N ILE A 115 20.10 9.28 -24.80
CA ILE A 115 19.26 8.83 -23.69
C ILE A 115 20.01 7.83 -22.81
N ASP A 116 20.63 6.81 -23.41
CA ASP A 116 21.43 5.82 -22.69
C ASP A 116 22.60 6.46 -21.91
N LYS A 117 23.30 7.41 -22.54
CA LYS A 117 24.40 8.14 -21.89
C LYS A 117 23.94 8.99 -20.69
N TYR A 118 22.83 9.70 -20.79
CA TYR A 118 22.43 10.71 -19.80
C TYR A 118 21.42 10.22 -18.76
N LEU A 119 20.71 9.12 -19.02
CA LEU A 119 19.76 8.54 -18.06
C LEU A 119 20.31 7.32 -17.30
N CYS A 120 21.60 7.01 -17.48
CA CYS A 120 22.28 5.97 -16.70
C CYS A 120 22.20 6.24 -15.19
N GLY A 121 22.20 5.16 -14.42
CA GLY A 121 22.24 5.21 -12.95
C GLY A 121 23.66 4.99 -12.43
N VAL A 122 23.78 4.21 -11.36
CA VAL A 122 25.06 3.69 -10.89
C VAL A 122 25.75 2.80 -11.93
N GLU A 123 27.07 2.68 -11.80
CA GLU A 123 27.88 1.82 -12.68
C GLU A 123 27.39 0.36 -12.67
N GLY A 124 27.41 -0.27 -13.84
CA GLY A 124 27.02 -1.67 -14.01
C GLY A 124 25.52 -1.92 -14.20
N VAL A 125 24.66 -0.91 -14.06
CA VAL A 125 23.22 -1.03 -14.32
C VAL A 125 22.88 -0.54 -15.74
N PRO A 126 22.34 -1.39 -16.63
CA PRO A 126 21.86 -0.94 -17.93
C PRO A 126 20.74 0.10 -17.79
N THR A 127 20.81 1.18 -18.56
CA THR A 127 19.79 2.26 -18.54
C THR A 127 18.39 1.71 -18.78
N GLU A 128 18.24 0.74 -19.68
CA GLU A 128 16.97 0.09 -19.95
C GLU A 128 16.34 -0.54 -18.69
N HIS A 129 17.13 -1.13 -17.80
CA HIS A 129 16.61 -1.74 -16.57
C HIS A 129 16.06 -0.67 -15.61
N ARG A 130 16.78 0.44 -15.48
CA ARG A 130 16.33 1.61 -14.71
C ARG A 130 15.04 2.19 -15.28
N MET A 131 14.95 2.33 -16.60
CA MET A 131 13.74 2.80 -17.29
C MET A 131 12.54 1.86 -17.07
N ARG A 132 12.74 0.54 -17.16
CA ARG A 132 11.69 -0.47 -16.90
C ARG A 132 11.17 -0.37 -15.46
N MET A 133 12.06 -0.19 -14.49
CA MET A 133 11.65 -0.06 -13.09
C MET A 133 10.86 1.23 -12.84
N LEU A 134 11.29 2.35 -13.42
CA LEU A 134 10.53 3.60 -13.38
C LEU A 134 9.13 3.46 -13.99
N ARG A 135 8.99 2.75 -15.13
CA ARG A 135 7.67 2.47 -15.72
C ARG A 135 6.80 1.56 -14.85
N LEU A 136 7.39 0.61 -14.12
CA LEU A 136 6.63 -0.22 -13.18
C LEU A 136 6.03 0.62 -12.05
N ILE A 137 6.83 1.50 -11.45
CA ILE A 137 6.36 2.41 -10.39
C ILE A 137 5.28 3.34 -10.95
N GLU A 138 5.52 4.00 -12.08
CA GLU A 138 4.53 4.84 -12.76
C GLU A 138 3.21 4.08 -13.00
N ASN A 139 3.28 2.84 -13.50
CA ASN A 139 2.08 2.06 -13.78
C ASN A 139 1.28 1.70 -12.50
N LEU A 140 1.97 1.44 -11.39
CA LEU A 140 1.34 1.11 -10.11
C LEU A 140 0.79 2.33 -9.36
N THR A 141 1.33 3.54 -9.60
CA THR A 141 0.92 4.74 -8.88
C THR A 141 0.05 5.71 -9.69
N LEU A 142 0.21 5.74 -11.02
CA LEU A 142 -0.52 6.62 -11.95
C LEU A 142 -1.15 5.90 -13.15
N GLY A 143 -0.59 4.77 -13.59
CA GLY A 143 -1.04 4.06 -14.79
C GLY A 143 -2.22 3.10 -14.58
N THR A 144 -2.29 2.08 -15.44
CA THR A 144 -3.45 1.18 -15.49
C THR A 144 -3.61 0.33 -14.24
N SER A 145 -2.49 -0.09 -13.63
CA SER A 145 -2.52 -0.85 -12.38
C SER A 145 -2.86 0.01 -11.16
N ALA A 146 -2.64 1.33 -11.22
CA ALA A 146 -3.06 2.26 -10.17
C ALA A 146 -4.58 2.31 -9.98
N VAL A 147 -5.37 2.02 -11.02
CA VAL A 147 -6.83 1.85 -10.92
C VAL A 147 -7.17 0.80 -9.87
N GLY A 148 -6.47 -0.34 -9.92
CA GLY A 148 -6.62 -1.42 -8.95
C GLY A 148 -5.98 -1.08 -7.61
N TYR A 149 -4.73 -0.62 -7.60
CA TYR A 149 -4.00 -0.45 -6.33
C TYR A 149 -4.52 0.72 -5.49
N ARG A 150 -5.04 1.79 -6.11
CA ARG A 150 -5.55 2.99 -5.42
C ARG A 150 -7.07 3.03 -5.41
N THR A 151 -7.71 3.20 -6.56
CA THR A 151 -9.15 3.50 -6.61
C THR A 151 -10.02 2.31 -6.23
N GLU A 152 -9.67 1.09 -6.64
CA GLU A 152 -10.38 -0.11 -6.17
C GLU A 152 -10.10 -0.36 -4.68
N SER A 153 -8.89 -0.10 -4.19
CA SER A 153 -8.61 -0.09 -2.73
C SER A 153 -9.47 0.92 -1.97
N LEU A 154 -9.89 2.02 -2.59
CA LEU A 154 -10.78 3.01 -2.01
C LEU A 154 -12.26 2.56 -2.02
N HIS A 155 -12.73 1.94 -3.09
CA HIS A 155 -14.17 1.73 -3.33
C HIS A 155 -14.64 0.26 -3.36
N GLY A 156 -13.75 -0.71 -3.55
CA GLY A 156 -14.08 -2.13 -3.58
C GLY A 156 -14.77 -2.60 -2.30
N ALA A 157 -15.88 -3.33 -2.43
CA ALA A 157 -16.78 -3.71 -1.32
C ALA A 157 -17.31 -2.54 -0.45
N GLY A 158 -17.42 -1.35 -1.04
CA GLY A 158 -18.02 -0.16 -0.44
C GLY A 158 -17.02 0.96 -0.19
N SER A 159 -17.44 2.18 -0.47
CA SER A 159 -16.69 3.41 -0.15
C SER A 159 -16.46 3.57 1.35
N PRO A 160 -15.46 4.36 1.81
CA PRO A 160 -15.02 4.44 3.20
C PRO A 160 -16.13 4.61 4.26
N GLN A 161 -17.20 5.32 3.91
CA GLN A 161 -18.31 5.55 4.84
C GLN A 161 -19.08 4.27 5.17
N ALA A 162 -19.14 3.30 4.25
CA ALA A 162 -19.76 2.01 4.49
C ALA A 162 -19.08 1.26 5.63
N GLN A 163 -17.73 1.23 5.64
CA GLN A 163 -16.98 0.58 6.71
C GLN A 163 -17.16 1.30 8.05
N ARG A 164 -17.16 2.64 8.06
CA ARG A 164 -17.39 3.42 9.29
C ARG A 164 -18.74 3.14 9.93
N ILE A 165 -19.80 3.05 9.13
CA ILE A 165 -21.15 2.69 9.61
C ILE A 165 -21.13 1.29 10.24
N MET A 166 -20.45 0.32 9.61
CA MET A 166 -20.38 -1.04 10.14
C MET A 166 -19.53 -1.13 11.41
N ILE A 167 -18.41 -0.42 11.47
CA ILE A 167 -17.56 -0.34 12.67
C ILE A 167 -18.35 0.27 13.83
N ASP A 168 -19.07 1.38 13.60
CA ASP A 168 -19.90 2.01 14.64
C ASP A 168 -20.90 1.01 15.23
N ARG A 169 -21.64 0.30 14.36
CA ARG A 169 -22.61 -0.73 14.77
C ARG A 169 -22.01 -1.92 15.52
N GLN A 170 -20.75 -2.28 15.25
CA GLN A 170 -20.12 -3.50 15.77
C GLN A 170 -19.13 -3.24 16.92
N SER A 171 -18.79 -1.99 17.21
CA SER A 171 -17.72 -1.63 18.15
C SER A 171 -18.08 -1.71 19.64
N ASP A 172 -19.32 -2.04 19.98
CA ASP A 172 -19.90 -2.08 21.35
C ASP A 172 -19.38 -0.98 22.28
N ILE A 173 -19.72 0.27 21.93
CA ILE A 173 -19.37 1.45 22.74
C ILE A 173 -19.94 1.35 24.16
N ALA A 174 -21.10 0.71 24.34
CA ALA A 174 -21.71 0.53 25.65
C ALA A 174 -20.86 -0.36 26.57
N ALA A 175 -20.32 -1.47 26.06
CA ALA A 175 -19.37 -2.31 26.80
C ALA A 175 -18.11 -1.53 27.19
N LYS A 176 -17.52 -0.78 26.26
CA LYS A 176 -16.34 0.07 26.55
C LYS A 176 -16.62 1.11 27.63
N LYS A 177 -17.81 1.74 27.61
CA LYS A 177 -18.25 2.65 28.67
C LYS A 177 -18.37 1.94 30.02
N ARG A 178 -18.91 0.72 30.06
CA ARG A 178 -19.00 -0.08 31.30
C ARG A 178 -17.61 -0.40 31.85
N LEU A 179 -16.67 -0.81 31.00
CA LEU A 179 -15.28 -1.06 31.40
C LEU A 179 -14.63 0.20 32.01
N ALA A 180 -14.78 1.35 31.33
CA ALA A 180 -14.24 2.61 31.81
C ALA A 180 -14.86 3.04 33.15
N LYS A 181 -16.19 2.96 33.29
CA LYS A 181 -16.91 3.28 34.54
C LYS A 181 -16.46 2.36 35.68
N ALA A 182 -16.30 1.06 35.43
CA ALA A 182 -15.83 0.11 36.43
C ALA A 182 -14.42 0.43 36.93
N ILE A 183 -13.47 0.73 36.03
CA ILE A 183 -12.10 1.12 36.39
C ILE A 183 -12.08 2.43 37.17
N ALA A 184 -12.96 3.38 36.81
CA ALA A 184 -13.07 4.67 37.48
C ALA A 184 -13.84 4.64 38.82
N GLY A 185 -14.33 3.47 39.27
CA GLY A 185 -15.13 3.36 40.49
C GLY A 185 -16.51 4.03 40.40
N ILE A 186 -17.03 4.21 39.18
CA ILE A 186 -18.37 4.78 38.95
C ILE A 186 -19.39 3.64 39.02
N GLU A 187 -19.83 3.30 40.22
CA GLU A 187 -20.94 2.37 40.42
C GLU A 187 -22.27 3.06 40.16
N ARG A 188 -23.06 2.51 39.22
CA ARG A 188 -24.47 2.83 38.89
C ARG A 188 -24.89 4.30 39.13
N GLU A 189 -25.06 5.06 38.04
CA GLU A 189 -25.96 6.21 38.06
C GLU A 189 -27.34 5.69 38.54
N SER A 190 -27.73 6.11 39.75
CA SER A 190 -29.07 5.89 40.33
C SER A 190 -30.16 6.54 39.50
#